data_AF-A0AAV4T6F4-F1
#
_entry.id   AF-A0AAV4T6F4-F1
#
_cell.length_a   1.000
_cell.length_b   1.000
_cell.length_c   1.000
_cell.angle_alpha   90.00
_cell.angle_beta   90.00
_cell.angle_gamma   90.00
#
_symmetry.space_group_name_H-M   'P 1'
#
loop_
_entity.id
_entity.type
_entity.pdbx_description
1 polymer ?
#
loop_
_entity_poly.entity_id
_entity_poly.type
_entity_poly.pdbx_seq_one_letter_code
_entity_poly.pdbx_strand_id
1 'polypeptide(L)'
;MNRKEKCFRCVVIYEKHPNVLQYRETYCDIYRSLNQACSILNADAPLYSLFRVDANPVSCELRGPFTFTYSRGHGECQYPLSTIDSCTDDSHLLFRFQACADVLGTESSVEELTCTAVWKEGSAHYLVGKISTRKSYKQSFTDENAYRCFVFDYLTDKGVIQMSQSADATCDGLVSPWEGSRTMRLTKRKQCHYCTVIMQIQNRRSSKLFSVVKHPTSGCQFPTWVTAKHKWRTLDGQTTYTFGAKNNSFKLTHSYQAEEDTKFICIEHITSTANSSTLVAYSSSGCKNGYICMKFFRRHNHIIEIQYGELARSTQEACYSTFSTTTQDFVTLVARTVPVSGCPQLVETNEIRVQVVKGASSSFKPELCGDHIVKIAGCRSYDSLEFLISCASYTDVKSFACHGSWEEDGRNYLVTGLRNTGYKYCFVYWSKDKTAHLSGVHDTCRRKLEKTFTENVSFNISSTGVCDSFLSHQSASMPSLPTLIISLLLLALIPCLPIR
;
A
#
# COMPACT_ATOMS: atom_id res chain seq x y z
N MET A 1 -23.93 -32.74 -43.84
CA MET A 1 -23.63 -31.51 -43.09
C MET A 1 -24.87 -30.62 -43.12
N ASN A 2 -25.60 -30.58 -42.00
CA ASN A 2 -26.97 -30.08 -41.94
C ASN A 2 -27.01 -28.53 -41.93
N ARG A 3 -27.84 -27.94 -42.79
CA ARG A 3 -28.07 -26.48 -42.86
C ARG A 3 -28.68 -26.03 -41.53
N LYS A 4 -28.00 -25.15 -40.80
CA LYS A 4 -28.52 -24.53 -39.57
C LYS A 4 -29.88 -23.87 -39.87
N GLU A 5 -30.96 -24.44 -39.36
CA GLU A 5 -32.27 -23.82 -39.36
C GLU A 5 -32.19 -22.50 -38.56
N LYS A 6 -32.74 -21.41 -39.12
CA LYS A 6 -32.82 -20.13 -38.42
C LYS A 6 -33.93 -20.25 -37.37
N CYS A 7 -33.55 -20.34 -36.09
CA CYS A 7 -34.51 -20.25 -34.99
C CYS A 7 -34.59 -18.83 -34.46
N PHE A 8 -35.73 -18.49 -33.84
CA PHE A 8 -35.95 -17.21 -33.20
C PHE A 8 -36.22 -17.44 -31.71
N ARG A 9 -35.96 -16.42 -30.89
CA ARG A 9 -36.31 -16.38 -29.47
C ARG A 9 -36.94 -15.03 -29.18
N CYS A 10 -38.01 -15.01 -28.39
CA CYS A 10 -38.45 -13.75 -27.80
C CYS A 10 -37.67 -13.52 -26.50
N VAL A 11 -37.22 -12.29 -26.28
CA VAL A 11 -36.48 -11.89 -25.10
C VAL A 11 -37.12 -10.64 -24.50
N VAL A 12 -37.42 -10.67 -23.21
CA VAL A 12 -37.84 -9.49 -22.44
C VAL A 12 -36.74 -9.17 -21.44
N ILE A 13 -36.29 -7.92 -21.44
CA ILE A 13 -35.18 -7.43 -20.62
C ILE A 13 -35.71 -6.40 -19.63
N TYR A 14 -35.31 -6.55 -18.38
CA TYR A 14 -35.63 -5.69 -17.26
C TYR A 14 -34.33 -5.05 -16.75
N GLU A 15 -34.29 -3.72 -16.77
CA GLU A 15 -33.23 -2.96 -16.12
C GLU A 15 -33.54 -2.88 -14.62
N LYS A 16 -32.80 -3.63 -13.79
CA LYS A 16 -32.94 -3.59 -12.33
C LYS A 16 -32.00 -2.55 -11.70
N HIS A 17 -30.81 -2.40 -12.26
CA HIS A 17 -29.81 -1.40 -11.87
C HIS A 17 -28.91 -1.09 -13.09
N PRO A 18 -28.23 0.07 -13.19
CA PRO A 18 -27.29 0.35 -14.28
C PRO A 18 -26.16 -0.68 -14.49
N ASN A 19 -25.91 -1.54 -13.50
CA ASN A 19 -24.92 -2.62 -13.53
C ASN A 19 -25.54 -4.02 -13.60
N VAL A 20 -26.87 -4.14 -13.56
CA VAL A 20 -27.60 -5.42 -13.50
C VAL A 20 -28.85 -5.38 -14.38
N LEU A 21 -28.86 -6.25 -15.38
CA LEU A 21 -30.03 -6.54 -16.19
C LEU A 21 -30.55 -7.93 -15.84
N GLN A 22 -31.86 -8.12 -15.91
CA GLN A 22 -32.46 -9.44 -15.89
C GLN A 22 -33.23 -9.67 -17.17
N TYR A 23 -33.25 -10.89 -17.68
CA TYR A 23 -34.03 -11.19 -18.88
C TYR A 23 -34.67 -12.57 -18.82
N ARG A 24 -35.75 -12.71 -19.58
CA ARG A 24 -36.40 -14.00 -19.85
C ARG A 24 -36.38 -14.24 -21.34
N GLU A 25 -36.19 -15.50 -21.72
CA GLU A 25 -36.22 -15.88 -23.13
C GLU A 25 -37.10 -17.12 -23.37
N THR A 26 -37.66 -17.23 -24.57
CA THR A 26 -38.28 -18.47 -25.05
C THR A 26 -37.22 -19.44 -25.58
N TYR A 27 -37.58 -20.72 -25.71
CA TYR A 27 -36.74 -21.68 -26.41
C TYR A 27 -36.51 -21.27 -27.88
N CYS A 28 -35.37 -21.72 -28.42
CA CYS A 28 -35.02 -21.58 -29.83
C CYS A 28 -35.95 -22.45 -30.67
N ASP A 29 -36.90 -21.83 -31.38
CA ASP A 29 -37.85 -22.55 -32.22
C ASP A 29 -38.15 -21.77 -33.53
N ILE A 30 -38.79 -22.44 -34.49
CA ILE A 30 -39.20 -21.88 -35.77
C ILE A 30 -40.61 -21.31 -35.61
N TYR A 31 -40.69 -19.99 -35.39
CA TYR A 31 -41.95 -19.28 -35.31
C TYR A 31 -42.37 -18.73 -36.68
N ARG A 32 -43.68 -18.76 -36.98
CA ARG A 32 -44.24 -18.19 -38.21
C ARG A 32 -44.24 -16.65 -38.17
N SER A 33 -44.24 -16.05 -36.98
CA SER A 33 -44.16 -14.61 -36.77
C SER A 33 -43.49 -14.29 -35.41
N LEU A 34 -42.89 -13.11 -35.29
CA LEU A 34 -42.29 -12.63 -34.04
C LEU A 34 -43.33 -12.46 -32.92
N ASN A 35 -44.55 -12.04 -33.26
CA ASN A 35 -45.64 -11.90 -32.28
C ASN A 35 -46.02 -13.24 -31.64
N GLN A 36 -46.03 -14.31 -32.42
CA GLN A 36 -46.28 -15.66 -31.91
C GLN A 36 -45.16 -16.13 -30.97
N ALA A 37 -43.91 -15.82 -31.28
CA ALA A 37 -42.78 -16.13 -30.41
C ALA A 37 -42.93 -15.43 -29.05
N CYS A 38 -43.32 -14.15 -29.05
CA CYS A 38 -43.44 -13.37 -27.82
C CYS A 38 -44.71 -13.64 -27.01
N SER A 39 -45.80 -14.12 -27.62
CA SER A 39 -47.00 -14.51 -26.88
C SER A 39 -46.82 -15.76 -26.00
N ILE A 40 -45.78 -16.55 -26.27
CA ILE A 40 -45.47 -17.80 -25.53
C ILE A 40 -44.61 -17.51 -24.28
N LEU A 41 -44.00 -16.32 -24.21
CA LEU A 41 -43.16 -15.95 -23.07
C LEU A 41 -44.01 -15.72 -21.83
N ASN A 42 -44.10 -16.73 -20.98
CA ASN A 42 -44.90 -16.72 -19.77
C ASN A 42 -44.12 -16.24 -18.54
N ALA A 43 -44.85 -15.96 -17.47
CA ALA A 43 -44.27 -15.53 -16.19
C ALA A 43 -43.39 -16.61 -15.52
N ASP A 44 -43.54 -17.87 -15.92
CA ASP A 44 -42.81 -19.02 -15.40
C ASP A 44 -41.50 -19.32 -16.17
N ALA A 45 -41.21 -18.55 -17.22
CA ALA A 45 -39.95 -18.69 -17.95
C ALA A 45 -38.75 -18.38 -17.02
N PRO A 46 -37.63 -19.13 -17.14
CA PRO A 46 -36.43 -18.90 -16.33
C PRO A 46 -35.95 -17.45 -16.44
N LEU A 47 -35.58 -16.87 -15.30
CA LEU A 47 -35.06 -15.51 -15.21
C LEU A 47 -33.54 -15.58 -15.12
N TYR A 48 -32.86 -14.97 -16.09
CA TYR A 48 -31.41 -14.89 -16.14
C TYR A 48 -30.94 -13.51 -15.68
N SER A 49 -29.79 -13.45 -15.02
CA SER A 49 -29.16 -12.20 -14.59
C SER A 49 -27.89 -11.93 -15.39
N LEU A 50 -27.70 -10.69 -15.82
CA LEU A 50 -26.51 -10.19 -16.52
C LEU A 50 -25.87 -9.10 -15.67
N PHE A 51 -24.59 -9.29 -15.34
CA PHE A 51 -23.81 -8.32 -14.59
C PHE A 51 -22.80 -7.62 -15.49
N ARG A 52 -22.65 -6.33 -15.29
CA ARG A 52 -21.61 -5.55 -15.95
C ARG A 52 -20.24 -5.92 -15.34
N VAL A 53 -19.32 -6.41 -16.18
CA VAL A 53 -17.99 -6.87 -15.75
C VAL A 53 -17.17 -5.72 -15.14
N ASP A 54 -17.10 -4.58 -15.84
CA ASP A 54 -16.39 -3.37 -15.39
C ASP A 54 -17.34 -2.38 -14.72
N ALA A 55 -18.13 -2.87 -13.77
CA ALA A 55 -19.02 -2.02 -13.00
C ALA A 55 -18.25 -1.23 -11.93
N ASN A 56 -18.50 0.07 -11.86
CA ASN A 56 -18.02 0.87 -10.73
C ASN A 56 -18.73 0.38 -9.45
N PRO A 57 -17.97 0.10 -8.37
CA PRO A 57 -18.54 -0.30 -7.09
C PRO A 57 -19.58 0.71 -6.60
N VAL A 58 -20.63 0.21 -5.96
CA VAL A 58 -21.69 1.02 -5.35
C VAL A 58 -21.71 0.81 -3.85
N SER A 59 -22.19 1.80 -3.13
CA SER A 59 -22.31 1.72 -1.69
C SER A 59 -23.24 0.59 -1.24
N CYS A 60 -22.79 -0.22 -0.29
CA CYS A 60 -23.58 -1.30 0.30
C CYS A 60 -24.68 -0.74 1.21
N GLU A 61 -25.91 -1.22 1.05
CA GLU A 61 -27.04 -0.80 1.89
C GLU A 61 -26.92 -1.36 3.33
N LEU A 62 -26.28 -2.52 3.49
CA LEU A 62 -26.01 -3.13 4.79
C LEU A 62 -24.86 -2.40 5.49
N ARG A 63 -25.20 -1.49 6.42
CA ARG A 63 -24.21 -0.73 7.19
C ARG A 63 -24.18 -1.12 8.67
N GLY A 64 -23.05 -1.64 9.11
CA GLY A 64 -22.75 -1.85 10.51
C GLY A 64 -21.95 -3.12 10.78
N PRO A 65 -21.36 -3.24 11.97
CA PRO A 65 -20.94 -4.54 12.45
C PRO A 65 -22.19 -5.36 12.79
N PHE A 66 -22.34 -6.50 12.13
CA PHE A 66 -23.38 -7.50 12.44
C PHE A 66 -22.75 -8.77 12.97
N THR A 67 -23.43 -9.43 13.89
CA THR A 67 -23.21 -10.82 14.22
C THR A 67 -24.29 -11.65 13.56
N PHE A 68 -23.95 -12.79 12.97
CA PHE A 68 -24.92 -13.61 12.26
C PHE A 68 -24.73 -15.10 12.52
N THR A 69 -25.86 -15.80 12.51
CA THR A 69 -25.93 -17.25 12.37
C THR A 69 -26.23 -17.58 10.91
N TYR A 70 -25.80 -18.74 10.44
CA TYR A 70 -26.04 -19.15 9.06
C TYR A 70 -26.36 -20.65 8.94
N SER A 71 -27.09 -21.02 7.90
CA SER A 71 -27.42 -22.40 7.56
C SER A 71 -27.06 -22.68 6.10
N ARG A 72 -26.60 -23.90 5.82
CA ARG A 72 -26.37 -24.45 4.47
C ARG A 72 -27.30 -25.62 4.14
N GLY A 73 -28.40 -25.76 4.88
CA GLY A 73 -29.38 -26.85 4.72
C GLY A 73 -29.18 -28.07 5.62
N HIS A 74 -28.09 -28.14 6.39
CA HIS A 74 -27.79 -29.25 7.32
C HIS A 74 -27.87 -28.86 8.81
N GLY A 75 -28.55 -27.75 9.12
CA GLY A 75 -28.64 -27.18 10.46
C GLY A 75 -28.09 -25.75 10.53
N GLU A 76 -28.46 -25.04 11.59
CA GLU A 76 -28.04 -23.64 11.83
C GLU A 76 -26.75 -23.60 12.64
N CYS A 77 -25.73 -22.93 12.12
CA CYS A 77 -24.51 -22.61 12.85
C CYS A 77 -24.75 -21.45 13.81
N GLN A 78 -24.96 -21.77 15.09
CA GLN A 78 -25.30 -20.81 16.13
C GLN A 78 -24.10 -20.35 16.97
N TYR A 79 -23.10 -21.20 17.19
CA TYR A 79 -21.91 -20.86 17.97
C TYR A 79 -20.65 -21.60 17.47
N PRO A 80 -19.53 -20.89 17.22
CA PRO A 80 -19.33 -19.46 17.43
C PRO A 80 -20.04 -18.59 16.39
N LEU A 81 -20.45 -17.37 16.78
CA LEU A 81 -21.15 -16.43 15.89
C LEU A 81 -20.21 -15.92 14.80
N SER A 82 -20.73 -15.85 13.57
CA SER A 82 -20.05 -15.24 12.44
C SER A 82 -20.25 -13.72 12.45
N THR A 83 -19.38 -12.96 11.77
CA THR A 83 -19.44 -11.48 11.78
C THR A 83 -19.39 -10.87 10.39
N ILE A 84 -20.11 -9.77 10.21
CA ILE A 84 -20.03 -8.91 9.02
C ILE A 84 -19.53 -7.56 9.49
N ASP A 85 -18.47 -7.07 8.87
CA ASP A 85 -17.92 -5.75 9.14
C ASP A 85 -17.98 -4.90 7.86
N SER A 86 -18.45 -3.64 7.99
CA SER A 86 -18.33 -2.67 6.90
C SER A 86 -16.90 -2.16 6.81
N CYS A 87 -16.35 -2.09 5.60
CA CYS A 87 -14.98 -1.63 5.35
C CYS A 87 -14.88 -0.09 5.43
N THR A 88 -13.66 0.45 5.27
CA THR A 88 -13.46 1.91 5.20
C THR A 88 -14.16 2.49 3.97
N ASP A 89 -14.07 1.77 2.85
CA ASP A 89 -14.90 1.99 1.68
C ASP A 89 -16.30 1.44 1.93
N ASP A 90 -17.31 2.23 1.63
CA ASP A 90 -18.70 1.86 1.86
C ASP A 90 -19.28 0.96 0.77
N SER A 91 -18.53 0.69 -0.31
CA SER A 91 -18.84 -0.34 -1.31
C SER A 91 -18.31 -1.74 -0.97
N HIS A 92 -17.65 -1.91 0.18
CA HIS A 92 -17.11 -3.22 0.58
C HIS A 92 -17.66 -3.72 1.93
N LEU A 93 -17.95 -5.02 1.99
CA LEU A 93 -18.31 -5.75 3.20
C LEU A 93 -17.38 -6.93 3.42
N LEU A 94 -17.08 -7.22 4.68
CA LEU A 94 -16.23 -8.34 5.07
C LEU A 94 -17.02 -9.36 5.88
N PHE A 95 -17.25 -10.54 5.31
CA PHE A 95 -17.88 -11.68 5.97
C PHE A 95 -16.82 -12.57 6.61
N ARG A 96 -17.02 -12.91 7.88
CA ARG A 96 -16.15 -13.81 8.65
C ARG A 96 -16.98 -14.97 9.16
N PHE A 97 -16.92 -16.09 8.44
CA PHE A 97 -17.62 -17.31 8.80
C PHE A 97 -16.86 -18.08 9.88
N GLN A 98 -17.62 -18.61 10.82
CA GLN A 98 -17.15 -19.56 11.83
C GLN A 98 -17.65 -20.97 11.47
N ALA A 99 -16.85 -21.98 11.80
CA ALA A 99 -17.29 -23.37 11.75
C ALA A 99 -17.93 -23.73 13.10
N CYS A 100 -19.10 -24.36 13.07
CA CYS A 100 -19.77 -24.85 14.27
C CYS A 100 -19.43 -26.33 14.46
N ALA A 101 -19.21 -26.74 15.71
CA ALA A 101 -19.16 -28.16 16.04
C ALA A 101 -20.51 -28.80 15.69
N ASP A 102 -20.47 -30.04 15.18
CA ASP A 102 -21.65 -30.87 14.90
C ASP A 102 -22.64 -30.35 13.83
N VAL A 103 -22.28 -29.31 13.07
CA VAL A 103 -23.08 -28.84 11.91
C VAL A 103 -22.32 -29.08 10.62
N LEU A 104 -22.77 -30.07 9.85
CA LEU A 104 -22.13 -30.51 8.61
C LEU A 104 -22.08 -29.38 7.57
N GLY A 105 -20.92 -29.20 6.93
CA GLY A 105 -20.73 -28.20 5.87
C GLY A 105 -20.44 -26.77 6.36
N THR A 106 -20.42 -26.52 7.67
CA THR A 106 -19.95 -25.24 8.21
C THR A 106 -18.43 -25.16 8.15
N GLU A 107 -17.90 -24.01 7.74
CA GLU A 107 -16.46 -23.82 7.53
C GLU A 107 -16.02 -22.44 8.02
N SER A 108 -14.75 -22.32 8.43
CA SER A 108 -14.18 -21.02 8.78
C SER A 108 -13.51 -20.40 7.56
N SER A 109 -14.14 -19.35 7.04
CA SER A 109 -13.68 -18.61 5.86
C SER A 109 -13.82 -17.11 6.08
N VAL A 110 -13.04 -16.35 5.31
CA VAL A 110 -13.15 -14.89 5.24
C VAL A 110 -13.38 -14.53 3.78
N GLU A 111 -14.54 -13.93 3.52
CA GLU A 111 -15.03 -13.57 2.20
C GLU A 111 -15.21 -12.05 2.15
N GLU A 112 -14.59 -11.39 1.18
CA GLU A 112 -14.75 -9.95 0.94
C GLU A 112 -15.72 -9.74 -0.21
N LEU A 113 -16.76 -8.95 0.02
CA LEU A 113 -17.80 -8.64 -0.95
C LEU A 113 -17.64 -7.19 -1.43
N THR A 114 -17.44 -7.00 -2.73
CA THR A 114 -17.54 -5.70 -3.39
C THR A 114 -18.95 -5.52 -3.93
N CYS A 115 -19.71 -4.57 -3.41
CA CYS A 115 -21.08 -4.29 -3.82
C CYS A 115 -21.09 -3.65 -5.23
N THR A 116 -21.83 -4.27 -6.15
CA THR A 116 -21.91 -3.86 -7.56
C THR A 116 -23.26 -3.22 -7.89
N ALA A 117 -24.32 -3.66 -7.22
CA ALA A 117 -25.66 -3.11 -7.40
C ALA A 117 -26.53 -3.37 -6.17
N VAL A 118 -27.40 -2.41 -5.88
CA VAL A 118 -28.43 -2.51 -4.86
C VAL A 118 -29.75 -1.99 -5.42
N TRP A 119 -30.85 -2.67 -5.12
CA TRP A 119 -32.20 -2.19 -5.44
C TRP A 119 -33.20 -2.77 -4.44
N LYS A 120 -34.42 -2.21 -4.46
CA LYS A 120 -35.52 -2.62 -3.59
C LYS A 120 -36.75 -2.96 -4.40
N GLU A 121 -37.42 -4.07 -4.06
CA GLU A 121 -38.67 -4.49 -4.66
C GLU A 121 -39.62 -4.98 -3.57
N GLY A 122 -40.70 -4.23 -3.32
CA GLY A 122 -41.58 -4.47 -2.17
C GLY A 122 -40.89 -4.19 -0.83
N SER A 123 -40.96 -5.14 0.11
CA SER A 123 -40.21 -5.08 1.38
C SER A 123 -38.78 -5.63 1.24
N ALA A 124 -38.53 -6.46 0.23
CA ALA A 124 -37.25 -7.11 0.03
C ALA A 124 -36.22 -6.16 -0.61
N HIS A 125 -35.01 -6.25 -0.09
CA HIS A 125 -33.82 -5.56 -0.58
C HIS A 125 -32.91 -6.55 -1.26
N TYR A 126 -32.35 -6.14 -2.39
CA TYR A 126 -31.49 -6.96 -3.24
C TYR A 126 -30.11 -6.34 -3.30
N LEU A 127 -29.09 -7.18 -3.16
CA LEU A 127 -27.69 -6.81 -3.25
C LEU A 127 -26.98 -7.80 -4.16
N VAL A 128 -26.23 -7.28 -5.12
CA VAL A 128 -25.30 -8.07 -5.94
C VAL A 128 -23.90 -7.61 -5.65
N GLY A 129 -22.99 -8.56 -5.44
CA GLY A 129 -21.59 -8.22 -5.29
C GLY A 129 -20.65 -9.31 -5.76
N LYS A 130 -19.41 -8.90 -6.00
CA LYS A 130 -18.29 -9.76 -6.37
C LYS A 130 -17.58 -10.24 -5.09
N ILE A 131 -17.48 -11.54 -4.91
CA ILE A 131 -16.78 -12.17 -3.79
C ILE A 131 -15.32 -12.41 -4.14
N SER A 132 -14.43 -12.04 -3.22
CA SER A 132 -13.01 -12.38 -3.21
C SER A 132 -12.68 -13.19 -1.96
N THR A 133 -12.06 -14.36 -2.11
CA THR A 133 -11.66 -15.21 -0.98
C THR A 133 -10.19 -15.00 -0.64
N ARG A 134 -9.85 -14.86 0.65
CA ARG A 134 -8.46 -14.65 1.11
C ARG A 134 -7.54 -15.86 0.97
N LYS A 135 -8.04 -17.03 0.54
CA LYS A 135 -7.25 -18.27 0.39
C LYS A 135 -7.34 -18.79 -1.04
N SER A 136 -6.54 -18.23 -1.96
CA SER A 136 -5.71 -19.04 -2.86
C SER A 136 -4.84 -18.14 -3.75
N TYR A 137 -3.58 -17.97 -3.34
CA TYR A 137 -2.49 -17.81 -4.29
C TYR A 137 -2.45 -19.15 -5.07
N LYS A 138 -3.00 -19.18 -6.30
CA LYS A 138 -3.13 -20.34 -7.23
C LYS A 138 -4.49 -21.04 -7.33
N GLN A 139 -5.60 -20.30 -7.44
CA GLN A 139 -6.75 -20.83 -8.19
C GLN A 139 -7.33 -19.69 -9.01
N SER A 140 -7.26 -19.81 -10.34
CA SER A 140 -7.92 -18.88 -11.25
C SER A 140 -9.42 -18.95 -11.01
N PHE A 141 -9.93 -18.09 -10.13
CA PHE A 141 -11.36 -17.87 -9.99
C PHE A 141 -11.82 -17.29 -11.33
N THR A 142 -12.49 -18.09 -12.16
CA THR A 142 -13.13 -17.57 -13.35
C THR A 142 -14.19 -16.56 -12.92
N ASP A 143 -14.31 -15.43 -13.63
CA ASP A 143 -15.28 -14.37 -13.29
C ASP A 143 -16.73 -14.91 -13.15
N GLU A 144 -17.02 -16.06 -13.77
CA GLU A 144 -18.29 -16.79 -13.70
C GLU A 144 -18.71 -17.19 -12.28
N ASN A 145 -17.77 -17.47 -11.37
CA ASN A 145 -18.08 -17.85 -10.00
C ASN A 145 -17.93 -16.70 -8.99
N ALA A 146 -17.53 -15.50 -9.42
CA ALA A 146 -17.23 -14.40 -8.52
C ALA A 146 -18.49 -13.68 -7.99
N TYR A 147 -19.57 -13.63 -8.76
CA TYR A 147 -20.76 -12.87 -8.38
C TYR A 147 -21.70 -13.68 -7.47
N ARG A 148 -22.29 -13.02 -6.49
CA ARG A 148 -23.39 -13.56 -5.67
C ARG A 148 -24.49 -12.54 -5.51
N CYS A 149 -25.73 -13.03 -5.51
CA CYS A 149 -26.89 -12.25 -5.15
C CYS A 149 -27.29 -12.53 -3.70
N PHE A 150 -27.84 -11.50 -3.08
CA PHE A 150 -28.35 -11.51 -1.73
C PHE A 150 -29.73 -10.88 -1.72
N VAL A 151 -30.67 -11.50 -1.00
CA VAL A 151 -32.00 -10.96 -0.74
C VAL A 151 -32.17 -10.86 0.76
N PHE A 152 -32.58 -9.70 1.25
CA PHE A 152 -32.77 -9.50 2.68
C PHE A 152 -33.98 -8.62 2.99
N ASP A 153 -34.54 -8.81 4.18
CA ASP A 153 -35.64 -8.00 4.71
C ASP A 153 -35.39 -7.68 6.19
N TYR A 154 -35.92 -6.53 6.62
CA TYR A 154 -35.83 -6.05 7.98
C TYR A 154 -37.02 -6.58 8.78
N LEU A 155 -36.76 -7.49 9.72
CA LEU A 155 -37.82 -8.02 10.58
C LEU A 155 -38.28 -6.91 11.55
N THR A 156 -39.61 -6.75 11.67
CA THR A 156 -40.30 -5.65 12.37
C THR A 156 -39.97 -5.53 13.86
N ASP A 157 -39.36 -6.56 14.45
CA ASP A 157 -38.99 -6.59 15.86
C ASP A 157 -37.46 -6.68 16.01
N LYS A 158 -36.85 -5.62 16.57
CA LYS A 158 -35.48 -5.55 17.11
C LYS A 158 -34.29 -5.32 16.15
N GLY A 159 -34.52 -4.91 14.90
CA GLY A 159 -33.40 -4.59 13.98
C GLY A 159 -32.58 -5.83 13.59
N VAL A 160 -33.29 -6.97 13.47
CA VAL A 160 -32.80 -8.23 12.95
C VAL A 160 -33.00 -8.23 11.44
N ILE A 161 -32.00 -8.65 10.69
CA ILE A 161 -32.08 -8.76 9.22
C ILE A 161 -32.06 -10.24 8.88
N GLN A 162 -33.08 -10.69 8.16
CA GLN A 162 -33.09 -12.01 7.55
C GLN A 162 -32.51 -11.88 6.14
N MET A 163 -31.61 -12.78 5.77
CA MET A 163 -30.90 -12.72 4.48
C MET A 163 -30.71 -14.11 3.88
N SER A 164 -30.77 -14.20 2.57
CA SER A 164 -30.36 -15.37 1.79
C SER A 164 -29.30 -14.99 0.76
N GLN A 165 -28.46 -15.97 0.38
CA GLN A 165 -27.40 -15.85 -0.61
C GLN A 165 -27.60 -16.92 -1.70
N SER A 166 -27.37 -16.56 -2.97
CA SER A 166 -27.37 -17.51 -4.09
C SER A 166 -26.21 -18.50 -4.03
N ALA A 167 -26.35 -19.66 -4.69
CA ALA A 167 -25.26 -20.64 -4.82
C ALA A 167 -24.14 -20.13 -5.74
N ASP A 168 -24.54 -19.43 -6.80
CA ASP A 168 -23.69 -18.99 -7.91
C ASP A 168 -24.15 -17.62 -8.46
N ALA A 169 -23.58 -17.23 -9.60
CA ALA A 169 -23.88 -15.97 -10.30
C ALA A 169 -25.23 -15.97 -11.05
N THR A 170 -25.92 -17.09 -11.20
CA THR A 170 -27.24 -17.11 -11.89
C THR A 170 -28.31 -16.42 -11.07
N CYS A 171 -28.15 -16.47 -9.74
CA CYS A 171 -29.10 -15.98 -8.75
C CYS A 171 -30.46 -16.68 -8.82
N ASP A 172 -30.49 -17.86 -9.43
CA ASP A 172 -31.68 -18.68 -9.54
C ASP A 172 -32.14 -19.18 -8.15
N GLY A 173 -33.46 -19.29 -7.97
CA GLY A 173 -34.10 -19.67 -6.71
C GLY A 173 -34.02 -18.63 -5.58
N LEU A 174 -33.39 -17.47 -5.78
CA LEU A 174 -33.26 -16.42 -4.76
C LEU A 174 -34.45 -15.45 -4.81
N VAL A 175 -35.63 -15.92 -4.42
CA VAL A 175 -36.88 -15.14 -4.46
C VAL A 175 -37.26 -14.52 -3.11
N SER A 176 -36.72 -15.05 -2.01
CA SER A 176 -37.04 -14.59 -0.67
C SER A 176 -35.83 -14.65 0.27
N PRO A 177 -35.81 -13.89 1.38
CA PRO A 177 -34.75 -13.98 2.40
C PRO A 177 -34.63 -15.34 3.11
N TRP A 178 -35.57 -16.25 2.86
CA TRP A 178 -35.66 -17.57 3.50
C TRP A 178 -35.23 -18.71 2.57
N GLU A 179 -35.11 -18.44 1.28
CA GLU A 179 -34.83 -19.43 0.25
C GLU A 179 -33.53 -19.03 -0.45
N GLY A 180 -32.49 -19.85 -0.29
CA GLY A 180 -31.18 -19.63 -0.88
C GLY A 180 -30.18 -20.72 -0.47
N SER A 181 -29.01 -20.72 -1.10
CA SER A 181 -27.94 -21.68 -0.80
C SER A 181 -27.40 -21.52 0.62
N ARG A 182 -27.32 -20.27 1.09
CA ARG A 182 -27.03 -19.94 2.48
C ARG A 182 -28.09 -18.98 2.99
N THR A 183 -28.69 -19.30 4.13
CA THR A 183 -29.59 -18.38 4.84
C THR A 183 -28.89 -17.87 6.09
N MET A 184 -29.09 -16.61 6.42
CA MET A 184 -28.39 -15.90 7.48
C MET A 184 -29.36 -15.05 8.28
N ARG A 185 -29.16 -15.03 9.60
CA ARG A 185 -29.91 -14.17 10.50
C ARG A 185 -28.95 -13.22 11.20
N LEU A 186 -28.96 -11.96 10.77
CA LEU A 186 -28.04 -10.92 11.20
C LEU A 186 -28.67 -10.14 12.36
N THR A 187 -27.87 -9.89 13.38
CA THR A 187 -28.19 -9.06 14.52
C THR A 187 -27.18 -7.94 14.62
N LYS A 188 -27.63 -6.70 14.79
CA LYS A 188 -26.71 -5.59 14.94
C LYS A 188 -25.89 -5.78 16.21
N ARG A 189 -24.56 -5.80 16.08
CA ARG A 189 -23.67 -5.93 17.23
C ARG A 189 -23.78 -4.66 18.06
N LYS A 190 -24.40 -4.75 19.24
CA LYS A 190 -24.39 -3.65 20.21
C LYS A 190 -22.93 -3.44 20.61
N GLN A 191 -22.40 -2.25 20.33
CA GLN A 191 -21.06 -1.87 20.74
C GLN A 191 -20.96 -2.00 22.26
N CYS A 192 -19.84 -2.54 22.75
CA CYS A 192 -19.67 -2.93 24.15
C CYS A 192 -20.06 -1.80 25.10
N HIS A 193 -20.99 -2.10 25.99
CA HIS A 193 -21.63 -1.16 26.93
C HIS A 193 -20.67 -0.67 28.04
N TYR A 194 -19.38 -0.99 27.95
CA TYR A 194 -18.35 -0.58 28.91
C TYR A 194 -17.94 0.91 28.79
N CYS A 195 -18.26 1.57 27.67
CA CYS A 195 -17.97 3.00 27.49
C CYS A 195 -19.04 3.95 28.08
N THR A 196 -20.13 3.45 28.65
CA THR A 196 -21.25 4.29 29.10
C THR A 196 -21.21 4.63 30.59
N VAL A 197 -20.28 4.08 31.36
CA VAL A 197 -20.23 4.30 32.81
C VAL A 197 -19.49 5.60 33.21
N ILE A 198 -18.68 6.20 32.33
CA ILE A 198 -17.97 7.47 32.63
C ILE A 198 -18.64 8.72 32.00
N MET A 199 -19.92 8.64 31.63
CA MET A 199 -20.69 9.79 31.11
C MET A 199 -21.96 10.09 31.91
N GLN A 200 -22.08 9.61 33.15
CA GLN A 200 -23.19 9.94 34.05
C GLN A 200 -22.85 10.97 35.14
N ILE A 201 -21.73 11.69 35.03
CA ILE A 201 -21.49 12.91 35.81
C ILE A 201 -21.09 14.03 34.86
N GLN A 202 -22.01 14.43 33.97
CA GLN A 202 -22.35 15.84 33.73
C GLN A 202 -23.42 15.98 32.64
N ASN A 203 -24.62 16.26 33.14
CA ASN A 203 -25.64 17.14 32.60
C ASN A 203 -26.37 16.79 31.29
N ARG A 204 -27.69 16.90 31.41
CA ARG A 204 -28.73 16.66 30.41
C ARG A 204 -28.71 17.73 29.33
N ARG A 205 -28.75 17.30 28.06
CA ARG A 205 -29.47 17.86 26.89
C ARG A 205 -28.63 17.64 25.63
N SER A 206 -28.93 16.58 24.88
CA SER A 206 -29.19 16.68 23.44
C SER A 206 -29.57 15.30 22.91
N SER A 207 -30.87 15.11 22.70
CA SER A 207 -31.45 14.04 21.90
C SER A 207 -31.23 14.35 20.42
N LYS A 208 -30.14 13.83 19.85
CA LYS A 208 -29.96 13.46 18.42
C LYS A 208 -28.45 13.34 18.17
N LEU A 209 -27.94 12.10 18.08
CA LEU A 209 -26.94 11.79 17.08
C LEU A 209 -26.86 10.27 16.89
N PHE A 210 -27.39 9.81 15.76
CA PHE A 210 -27.02 8.53 15.17
C PHE A 210 -25.49 8.47 15.07
N SER A 211 -24.85 7.60 15.86
CA SER A 211 -23.43 7.32 15.67
C SER A 211 -23.27 6.21 14.64
N VAL A 212 -23.03 6.67 13.40
CA VAL A 212 -22.23 5.99 12.37
C VAL A 212 -21.07 5.25 13.04
N VAL A 213 -20.71 4.07 12.53
CA VAL A 213 -19.55 3.27 12.98
C VAL A 213 -18.35 4.19 13.18
N LYS A 214 -18.07 4.56 14.43
CA LYS A 214 -16.90 5.36 14.74
C LYS A 214 -15.74 4.38 14.75
N HIS A 215 -14.83 4.54 13.78
CA HIS A 215 -13.45 4.08 13.92
C HIS A 215 -12.95 4.41 15.34
N PRO A 216 -12.11 3.55 15.95
CA PRO A 216 -11.67 3.76 17.32
C PRO A 216 -11.11 5.17 17.48
N THR A 217 -11.63 5.87 18.49
CA THR A 217 -11.21 7.23 18.81
C THR A 217 -9.77 7.20 19.30
N SER A 218 -8.96 8.18 18.91
CA SER A 218 -7.58 8.26 19.35
C SER A 218 -7.49 8.34 20.87
N GLY A 219 -6.75 7.44 21.50
CA GLY A 219 -6.45 7.48 22.93
C GLY A 219 -5.11 8.14 23.25
N CYS A 220 -4.30 8.45 22.23
CA CYS A 220 -3.01 9.09 22.39
C CYS A 220 -2.62 9.99 21.22
N GLN A 221 -1.48 10.68 21.37
CA GLN A 221 -0.79 11.40 20.31
C GLN A 221 0.54 10.71 20.00
N PHE A 222 0.95 10.76 18.75
CA PHE A 222 2.28 10.35 18.31
C PHE A 222 3.36 11.26 18.94
N PRO A 223 4.58 10.75 19.17
CA PRO A 223 5.63 11.54 19.78
C PRO A 223 5.89 12.86 19.05
N THR A 224 6.15 13.92 19.81
CA THR A 224 6.34 15.28 19.27
C THR A 224 7.52 15.36 18.31
N TRP A 225 8.59 14.61 18.54
CA TRP A 225 9.76 14.56 17.65
C TRP A 225 9.47 13.86 16.32
N VAL A 226 8.48 12.97 16.25
CA VAL A 226 8.00 12.38 14.99
C VAL A 226 7.12 13.39 14.25
N THR A 227 6.19 14.01 14.99
CA THR A 227 5.17 14.90 14.40
C THR A 227 5.68 16.30 14.08
N ALA A 228 6.82 16.72 14.63
CA ALA A 228 7.48 17.99 14.33
C ALA A 228 7.76 18.18 12.83
N LYS A 229 8.02 17.08 12.11
CA LYS A 229 8.10 17.07 10.66
C LYS A 229 6.86 16.34 10.16
N HIS A 230 5.76 17.06 9.94
CA HIS A 230 4.47 16.48 9.55
C HIS A 230 4.50 15.55 8.31
N LYS A 231 5.58 15.54 7.53
CA LYS A 231 5.74 14.72 6.34
C LYS A 231 7.09 14.01 6.31
N TRP A 232 7.05 12.69 6.24
CA TRP A 232 8.21 11.80 6.08
C TRP A 232 8.10 10.98 4.80
N ARG A 233 9.24 10.55 4.26
CA ARG A 233 9.32 9.69 3.07
C ARG A 233 10.34 8.57 3.28
N THR A 234 10.11 7.42 2.65
CA THR A 234 11.08 6.33 2.54
C THR A 234 12.28 6.74 1.69
N LEU A 235 13.40 6.02 1.80
CA LEU A 235 14.62 6.37 1.06
C LEU A 235 14.46 6.21 -0.47
N ASP A 236 13.72 5.19 -0.88
CA ASP A 236 13.32 4.95 -2.27
C ASP A 236 12.31 5.98 -2.82
N GLY A 237 11.76 6.84 -1.95
CA GLY A 237 10.75 7.84 -2.29
C GLY A 237 9.39 7.29 -2.66
N GLN A 238 9.15 5.98 -2.59
CA GLN A 238 7.90 5.36 -3.03
C GLN A 238 6.74 5.63 -2.07
N THR A 239 7.04 5.71 -0.77
CA THR A 239 6.02 5.79 0.28
C THR A 239 6.16 7.08 1.10
N THR A 240 5.03 7.74 1.33
CA THR A 240 4.94 9.00 2.07
C THR A 240 4.07 8.85 3.31
N TYR A 241 4.59 9.28 4.46
CA TYR A 241 3.89 9.29 5.74
C TYR A 241 3.52 10.74 6.09
N THR A 242 2.23 11.02 6.22
CA THR A 242 1.71 12.37 6.49
C THR A 242 0.95 12.39 7.81
N PHE A 243 1.49 13.08 8.81
CA PHE A 243 0.90 13.22 10.14
C PHE A 243 -0.12 14.36 10.16
N GLY A 244 -1.30 14.10 10.69
CA GLY A 244 -2.38 15.09 10.79
C GLY A 244 -2.07 16.19 11.82
N ALA A 245 -2.73 17.34 11.69
CA ALA A 245 -2.51 18.50 12.56
C ALA A 245 -2.78 18.25 14.05
N LYS A 246 -3.63 17.27 14.38
CA LYS A 246 -3.93 16.86 15.77
C LYS A 246 -2.90 15.88 16.35
N ASN A 247 -1.86 15.51 15.58
CA ASN A 247 -0.79 14.60 15.97
C ASN A 247 -1.26 13.22 16.49
N ASN A 248 -2.50 12.85 16.23
CA ASN A 248 -3.13 11.61 16.72
C ASN A 248 -3.34 10.57 15.60
N SER A 249 -3.07 10.94 14.36
CA SER A 249 -3.23 10.09 13.18
C SER A 249 -2.19 10.43 12.13
N PHE A 250 -1.84 9.44 11.31
CA PHE A 250 -1.06 9.65 10.09
C PHE A 250 -1.63 8.82 8.94
N LYS A 251 -1.31 9.24 7.73
CA LYS A 251 -1.73 8.61 6.48
C LYS A 251 -0.50 8.14 5.71
N LEU A 252 -0.55 6.92 5.21
CA LEU A 252 0.42 6.30 4.33
C LEU A 252 -0.11 6.39 2.90
N THR A 253 0.70 6.93 1.99
CA THR A 253 0.36 7.07 0.57
C THR A 253 1.50 6.52 -0.29
N HIS A 254 1.15 5.67 -1.25
CA HIS A 254 2.08 5.06 -2.21
C HIS A 254 2.07 5.84 -3.53
N SER A 255 3.25 6.01 -4.14
CA SER A 255 3.42 6.87 -5.31
C SER A 255 3.17 6.16 -6.65
N TYR A 256 3.32 4.83 -6.70
CA TYR A 256 3.37 4.05 -7.95
C TYR A 256 2.25 3.01 -8.12
N GLN A 257 1.39 2.83 -7.11
CA GLN A 257 0.24 1.91 -7.18
C GLN A 257 -1.02 2.65 -6.76
N ALA A 258 -2.14 2.34 -7.41
CA ALA A 258 -3.49 2.68 -6.94
C ALA A 258 -3.87 1.83 -5.71
N GLU A 259 -2.93 1.66 -4.78
CA GLU A 259 -3.21 1.06 -3.48
C GLU A 259 -3.94 2.08 -2.61
N GLU A 260 -4.94 1.59 -1.89
CA GLU A 260 -5.71 2.42 -0.99
C GLU A 260 -4.84 2.98 0.13
N ASP A 261 -4.99 4.28 0.36
CA ASP A 261 -4.28 4.96 1.42
C ASP A 261 -4.54 4.30 2.79
N THR A 262 -3.47 3.99 3.52
CA THR A 262 -3.60 3.41 4.86
C THR A 262 -3.61 4.52 5.90
N LYS A 263 -4.62 4.52 6.77
CA LYS A 263 -4.74 5.47 7.89
C LYS A 263 -4.42 4.78 9.20
N PHE A 264 -3.58 5.42 10.01
CA PHE A 264 -3.24 4.97 11.35
C PHE A 264 -3.73 5.98 12.39
N ILE A 265 -4.28 5.47 13.50
CA ILE A 265 -4.77 6.28 14.63
C ILE A 265 -4.09 5.78 15.91
N CYS A 266 -3.51 6.66 16.72
CA CYS A 266 -2.87 6.30 17.98
C CYS A 266 -3.91 5.87 19.02
N ILE A 267 -3.80 4.65 19.55
CA ILE A 267 -4.75 4.09 20.53
C ILE A 267 -4.18 4.16 21.94
N GLU A 268 -3.00 3.59 22.17
CA GLU A 268 -2.36 3.59 23.49
C GLU A 268 -0.82 3.61 23.38
N HIS A 269 -0.15 4.21 24.37
CA HIS A 269 1.29 4.14 24.52
C HIS A 269 1.68 2.94 25.36
N ILE A 270 2.66 2.16 24.90
CA ILE A 270 3.16 0.99 25.63
C ILE A 270 4.42 1.37 26.40
N THR A 271 5.43 1.89 25.69
CA THR A 271 6.70 2.31 26.30
C THR A 271 7.25 3.52 25.58
N SER A 272 7.86 4.45 26.30
CA SER A 272 8.53 5.60 25.70
C SER A 272 9.85 5.86 26.40
N THR A 273 10.90 6.01 25.61
CA THR A 273 12.28 6.36 26.02
C THR A 273 12.69 7.64 25.29
N ALA A 274 13.88 8.18 25.59
CA ALA A 274 14.38 9.37 24.91
C ALA A 274 14.55 9.17 23.38
N ASN A 275 14.94 7.96 22.96
CA ASN A 275 15.29 7.65 21.57
C ASN A 275 14.32 6.67 20.90
N SER A 276 13.34 6.11 21.62
CA SER A 276 12.36 5.20 21.03
C SER A 276 11.00 5.27 21.71
N SER A 277 9.93 5.04 20.96
CA SER A 277 8.55 5.02 21.47
C SER A 277 7.78 3.88 20.82
N THR A 278 7.19 3.02 21.65
CA THR A 278 6.35 1.88 21.27
C THR A 278 4.91 2.19 21.62
N LEU A 279 4.00 2.00 20.66
CA LEU A 279 2.59 2.29 20.81
C LEU A 279 1.75 1.29 20.02
N VAL A 280 0.47 1.20 20.36
CA VAL A 280 -0.54 0.50 19.55
C VAL A 280 -1.28 1.53 18.72
N ALA A 281 -1.32 1.30 17.41
CA ALA A 281 -2.13 2.08 16.49
C ALA A 281 -3.26 1.22 15.92
N TYR A 282 -4.36 1.85 15.53
CA TYR A 282 -5.37 1.24 14.69
C TYR A 282 -5.08 1.57 13.24
N SER A 283 -4.84 0.54 12.43
CA SER A 283 -4.63 0.64 10.99
C SER A 283 -5.94 0.41 10.24
N SER A 284 -6.18 1.19 9.20
CA SER A 284 -7.35 1.12 8.33
C SER A 284 -6.91 1.36 6.88
N SER A 285 -6.97 0.33 6.05
CA SER A 285 -6.78 0.39 4.59
C SER A 285 -7.81 -0.55 3.95
N GLY A 286 -8.77 0.00 3.21
CA GLY A 286 -9.91 -0.75 2.69
C GLY A 286 -10.63 -1.59 3.74
N CYS A 287 -10.68 -2.89 3.48
CA CYS A 287 -11.21 -3.94 4.38
C CYS A 287 -10.19 -4.52 5.36
N LYS A 288 -8.95 -4.04 5.35
CA LYS A 288 -7.90 -4.41 6.29
C LYS A 288 -7.89 -3.39 7.43
N ASN A 289 -8.56 -3.75 8.52
CA ASN A 289 -8.61 -2.92 9.71
C ASN A 289 -8.30 -3.72 10.98
N GLY A 290 -7.58 -3.12 11.91
CA GLY A 290 -7.14 -3.81 13.13
C GLY A 290 -6.04 -3.05 13.86
N TYR A 291 -5.59 -3.64 14.96
CA TYR A 291 -4.57 -3.05 15.82
C TYR A 291 -3.19 -3.52 15.41
N ILE A 292 -2.22 -2.63 15.47
CA ILE A 292 -0.85 -2.92 15.07
C ILE A 292 0.10 -2.32 16.10
N CYS A 293 1.07 -3.11 16.52
CA CYS A 293 2.15 -2.59 17.35
C CYS A 293 3.12 -1.83 16.47
N MET A 294 3.48 -0.62 16.88
CA MET A 294 4.45 0.21 16.17
C MET A 294 5.53 0.68 17.13
N LYS A 295 6.78 0.64 16.68
CA LYS A 295 7.93 1.18 17.40
C LYS A 295 8.67 2.17 16.53
N PHE A 296 8.80 3.39 17.05
CA PHE A 296 9.54 4.49 16.43
C PHE A 296 10.91 4.60 17.09
N PHE A 297 11.94 4.85 16.29
CA PHE A 297 13.30 5.12 16.74
C PHE A 297 13.76 6.49 16.22
N ARG A 298 14.22 7.33 17.13
CA ARG A 298 14.82 8.63 16.83
C ARG A 298 16.30 8.40 16.51
N ARG A 299 16.69 8.52 15.24
CA ARG A 299 18.08 8.34 14.78
C ARG A 299 18.82 9.65 14.63
N HIS A 300 18.15 10.63 14.05
CA HIS A 300 18.64 11.99 13.88
C HIS A 300 17.46 12.96 13.91
N ASN A 301 17.69 14.27 13.96
CA ASN A 301 16.60 15.27 13.96
C ASN A 301 15.70 15.20 12.70
N HIS A 302 16.21 14.61 11.61
CA HIS A 302 15.52 14.48 10.32
C HIS A 302 15.49 13.04 9.81
N ILE A 303 15.85 12.07 10.65
CA ILE A 303 15.89 10.64 10.31
C ILE A 303 15.27 9.85 11.45
N ILE A 304 14.26 9.06 11.13
CA ILE A 304 13.64 8.14 12.07
C ILE A 304 13.57 6.76 11.44
N GLU A 305 13.53 5.73 12.27
CA GLU A 305 13.14 4.40 11.81
C GLU A 305 11.81 4.00 12.44
N ILE A 306 11.05 3.20 11.72
CA ILE A 306 9.81 2.61 12.21
C ILE A 306 9.84 1.10 11.98
N GLN A 307 9.35 0.37 12.98
CA GLN A 307 8.99 -1.04 12.88
C GLN A 307 7.51 -1.17 13.20
N TYR A 308 6.80 -2.06 12.52
CA TYR A 308 5.43 -2.41 12.87
C TYR A 308 5.15 -3.88 12.63
N GLY A 309 4.27 -4.45 13.45
CA GLY A 309 3.92 -5.86 13.41
C GLY A 309 2.80 -6.20 12.42
N GLU A 310 2.27 -7.41 12.57
CA GLU A 310 1.07 -7.84 11.84
C GLU A 310 -0.21 -7.26 12.45
N LEU A 311 -1.28 -7.30 11.67
CA LEU A 311 -2.61 -6.84 12.07
C LEU A 311 -3.22 -7.79 13.11
N ALA A 312 -3.54 -7.28 14.30
CA ALA A 312 -4.17 -7.98 15.40
C ALA A 312 -5.63 -7.55 15.64
N ARG A 313 -6.39 -8.38 16.35
CA ARG A 313 -7.83 -8.14 16.60
C ARG A 313 -8.09 -7.26 17.82
N SER A 314 -7.15 -7.23 18.77
CA SER A 314 -7.22 -6.43 19.98
C SER A 314 -5.91 -5.68 20.23
N THR A 315 -5.94 -4.68 21.11
CA THR A 315 -4.74 -3.93 21.49
C THR A 315 -3.74 -4.81 22.25
N GLN A 316 -4.24 -5.75 23.05
CA GLN A 316 -3.45 -6.68 23.83
C GLN A 316 -2.67 -7.66 22.93
N GLU A 317 -3.31 -8.20 21.90
CA GLU A 317 -2.66 -9.13 20.97
C GLU A 317 -1.56 -8.43 20.14
N ALA A 318 -1.78 -7.17 19.77
CA ALA A 318 -0.90 -6.42 18.87
C ALA A 318 0.56 -6.39 19.33
N CYS A 319 0.82 -6.02 20.59
CA CYS A 319 2.19 -5.89 21.11
C CYS A 319 2.67 -7.08 21.97
N TYR A 320 1.78 -7.90 22.56
CA TYR A 320 2.21 -8.94 23.51
C TYR A 320 2.43 -10.33 22.89
N SER A 321 1.69 -10.72 21.84
CA SER A 321 1.81 -12.06 21.23
C SER A 321 2.46 -12.07 19.85
N THR A 322 2.42 -10.96 19.13
CA THR A 322 2.68 -10.95 17.67
C THR A 322 3.86 -10.05 17.26
N PHE A 323 4.35 -9.20 18.15
CA PHE A 323 5.42 -8.26 17.84
C PHE A 323 6.75 -8.66 18.48
N SER A 324 7.78 -8.86 17.66
CA SER A 324 9.16 -9.07 18.14
C SER A 324 10.11 -8.13 17.41
N THR A 325 10.77 -7.22 18.13
CA THR A 325 11.69 -6.24 17.51
C THR A 325 12.83 -6.87 16.71
N THR A 326 13.09 -8.16 16.85
CA THR A 326 14.14 -8.91 16.13
C THR A 326 13.69 -9.45 14.77
N THR A 327 12.39 -9.60 14.52
CA THR A 327 11.85 -10.20 13.28
C THR A 327 11.32 -9.16 12.30
N GLN A 328 10.90 -8.00 12.79
CA GLN A 328 10.30 -6.95 11.96
C GLN A 328 11.39 -6.09 11.30
N ASP A 329 11.26 -5.87 10.00
CA ASP A 329 12.18 -5.02 9.27
C ASP A 329 12.04 -3.54 9.65
N PHE A 330 13.16 -2.83 9.60
CA PHE A 330 13.20 -1.40 9.82
C PHE A 330 12.89 -0.66 8.53
N VAL A 331 12.00 0.32 8.60
CA VAL A 331 11.76 1.28 7.52
C VAL A 331 12.39 2.61 7.90
N THR A 332 13.36 3.06 7.11
CA THR A 332 14.05 4.33 7.34
C THR A 332 13.29 5.48 6.68
N LEU A 333 12.96 6.51 7.45
CA LEU A 333 12.18 7.65 7.02
C LEU A 333 12.97 8.96 7.15
N VAL A 334 12.88 9.80 6.13
CA VAL A 334 13.55 11.11 6.06
C VAL A 334 12.56 12.25 5.87
N ALA A 335 12.84 13.40 6.50
CA ALA A 335 12.03 14.60 6.36
C ALA A 335 12.25 15.31 5.01
N ARG A 336 11.26 16.06 4.52
CA ARG A 336 11.30 16.73 3.19
C ARG A 336 12.27 17.92 3.11
N THR A 337 12.58 18.56 4.23
CA THR A 337 13.50 19.69 4.35
C THR A 337 14.67 19.28 5.22
N VAL A 338 15.76 18.84 4.59
CA VAL A 338 16.98 18.50 5.33
C VAL A 338 17.99 19.63 5.08
N PRO A 339 18.28 20.48 6.06
CA PRO A 339 19.52 21.23 6.06
C PRO A 339 20.67 20.22 6.00
N VAL A 340 21.66 20.45 5.15
CA VAL A 340 22.80 19.55 5.04
C VAL A 340 23.44 19.44 6.43
N SER A 341 23.51 18.21 6.94
CA SER A 341 24.22 17.93 8.19
C SER A 341 25.65 17.54 7.84
N GLY A 342 26.62 17.96 8.64
CA GLY A 342 28.01 17.62 8.41
C GLY A 342 28.21 16.11 8.18
N CYS A 343 28.96 15.73 7.13
CA CYS A 343 29.32 14.35 6.86
C CYS A 343 30.28 13.84 7.96
N PRO A 344 30.00 12.68 8.57
CA PRO A 344 30.88 12.11 9.58
C PRO A 344 32.24 11.75 8.97
N GLN A 345 33.27 11.71 9.81
CA GLN A 345 34.58 11.25 9.38
C GLN A 345 34.52 9.72 9.17
N LEU A 346 34.69 9.28 7.92
CA LEU A 346 34.60 7.86 7.54
C LEU A 346 35.95 7.13 7.71
N VAL A 347 37.04 7.84 7.50
CA VAL A 347 38.44 7.39 7.64
C VAL A 347 39.30 8.54 8.14
N GLU A 348 40.53 8.26 8.59
CA GLU A 348 41.45 9.28 9.14
C GLU A 348 41.67 10.46 8.18
N THR A 349 41.62 10.22 6.86
CA THR A 349 41.76 11.24 5.80
C THR A 349 40.43 11.57 5.11
N ASN A 350 40.37 12.67 4.35
CA ASN A 350 39.20 13.00 3.54
C ASN A 350 39.11 12.22 2.22
N GLU A 351 40.24 11.71 1.71
CA GLU A 351 40.27 10.83 0.54
C GLU A 351 39.91 9.39 0.95
N ILE A 352 39.05 8.78 0.15
CA ILE A 352 38.43 7.46 0.35
C ILE A 352 38.79 6.64 -0.89
N ARG A 353 39.75 5.72 -0.80
CA ARG A 353 40.00 4.79 -1.92
C ARG A 353 39.26 3.50 -1.74
N VAL A 354 38.63 3.06 -2.82
CA VAL A 354 37.79 1.88 -2.83
C VAL A 354 38.37 0.89 -3.83
N GLN A 355 38.81 -0.27 -3.33
CA GLN A 355 39.15 -1.42 -4.18
C GLN A 355 37.91 -2.29 -4.35
N VAL A 356 37.31 -2.26 -5.54
CA VAL A 356 36.19 -3.14 -5.87
C VAL A 356 36.75 -4.51 -6.26
N VAL A 357 36.38 -5.54 -5.52
CA VAL A 357 36.54 -6.94 -5.91
C VAL A 357 35.26 -7.35 -6.66
N LYS A 358 35.43 -7.92 -7.86
CA LYS A 358 34.41 -8.42 -8.82
C LYS A 358 32.94 -8.42 -8.33
N GLY A 359 32.06 -7.73 -9.06
CA GLY A 359 30.61 -8.01 -9.05
C GLY A 359 29.66 -6.96 -8.45
N ALA A 360 30.00 -5.67 -8.45
CA ALA A 360 29.04 -4.62 -8.07
C ALA A 360 28.08 -4.33 -9.24
N SER A 361 26.76 -4.39 -9.04
CA SER A 361 25.72 -4.07 -10.04
C SER A 361 24.65 -3.11 -9.51
N SER A 362 24.01 -2.40 -10.45
CA SER A 362 22.79 -1.57 -10.42
C SER A 362 22.92 -0.03 -10.38
N SER A 363 23.56 0.63 -9.40
CA SER A 363 23.55 2.12 -9.36
C SER A 363 24.66 2.82 -10.17
N PHE A 364 25.71 2.11 -10.55
CA PHE A 364 26.92 2.69 -11.16
C PHE A 364 27.06 2.43 -12.68
N LYS A 365 26.04 1.84 -13.33
CA LYS A 365 26.10 1.32 -14.71
C LYS A 365 27.40 0.56 -15.05
N PRO A 366 27.79 -0.46 -14.26
CA PRO A 366 29.03 -1.20 -14.44
C PRO A 366 29.07 -2.03 -15.73
N GLU A 367 27.93 -2.18 -16.43
CA GLU A 367 27.81 -2.84 -17.73
C GLU A 367 28.65 -2.16 -18.84
N LEU A 368 28.95 -0.86 -18.68
CA LEU A 368 29.80 -0.11 -19.61
C LEU A 368 31.30 -0.42 -19.42
N CYS A 369 31.68 -1.00 -18.28
CA CYS A 369 33.06 -1.33 -17.94
C CYS A 369 33.34 -2.82 -18.23
N GLY A 370 33.64 -3.14 -19.50
CA GLY A 370 33.87 -4.52 -19.97
C GLY A 370 35.01 -5.26 -19.26
N ASP A 371 35.98 -4.55 -18.67
CA ASP A 371 37.17 -5.14 -18.06
C ASP A 371 37.02 -5.48 -16.56
N HIS A 372 35.85 -5.25 -15.97
CA HIS A 372 35.54 -5.49 -14.54
C HIS A 372 36.45 -4.79 -13.51
N ILE A 373 37.48 -4.06 -13.92
CA ILE A 373 38.34 -3.24 -13.06
C ILE A 373 37.74 -1.82 -13.02
N VAL A 374 36.98 -1.56 -11.97
CA VAL A 374 36.42 -0.24 -11.68
C VAL A 374 37.25 0.39 -10.57
N LYS A 375 37.85 1.56 -10.85
CA LYS A 375 38.51 2.38 -9.84
C LYS A 375 37.46 3.32 -9.26
N ILE A 376 37.29 3.27 -7.94
CA ILE A 376 36.45 4.21 -7.22
C ILE A 376 37.35 5.00 -6.25
N ALA A 377 37.36 6.32 -6.43
CA ALA A 377 38.01 7.25 -5.51
C ALA A 377 36.93 8.19 -4.98
N GLY A 378 36.94 8.45 -3.68
CA GLY A 378 35.99 9.32 -3.03
C GLY A 378 36.65 10.45 -2.28
N CYS A 379 35.95 11.58 -2.18
CA CYS A 379 36.37 12.72 -1.39
C CYS A 379 35.23 13.16 -0.47
N ARG A 380 35.57 13.33 0.81
CA ARG A 380 34.68 13.88 1.82
C ARG A 380 34.91 15.38 1.97
N SER A 381 33.84 16.14 1.78
CA SER A 381 33.72 17.53 2.22
C SER A 381 32.94 17.58 3.54
N TYR A 382 32.81 18.78 4.11
CA TYR A 382 31.99 18.98 5.30
C TYR A 382 30.53 18.57 5.05
N ASP A 383 29.96 18.80 3.88
CA ASP A 383 28.53 18.67 3.60
C ASP A 383 28.20 17.56 2.57
N SER A 384 29.24 17.04 1.91
CA SER A 384 29.10 16.16 0.76
C SER A 384 30.15 15.04 0.72
N LEU A 385 29.75 13.93 0.08
CA LEU A 385 30.59 12.80 -0.28
C LEU A 385 30.56 12.65 -1.79
N GLU A 386 31.72 12.71 -2.43
CA GLU A 386 31.83 12.54 -3.88
C GLU A 386 32.56 11.26 -4.18
N PHE A 387 32.09 10.50 -5.15
CA PHE A 387 32.74 9.28 -5.64
C PHE A 387 32.97 9.43 -7.15
N LEU A 388 34.24 9.51 -7.54
CA LEU A 388 34.70 9.35 -8.90
C LEU A 388 34.81 7.85 -9.21
N ILE A 389 34.09 7.42 -10.24
CA ILE A 389 34.10 6.07 -10.77
C ILE A 389 34.77 6.15 -12.13
N SER A 390 35.81 5.34 -12.33
CA SER A 390 36.58 5.33 -13.57
C SER A 390 36.93 3.90 -13.98
N CYS A 391 36.71 3.58 -15.26
CA CYS A 391 37.22 2.41 -15.94
C CYS A 391 37.72 2.81 -17.34
N ALA A 392 38.22 1.86 -18.13
CA ALA A 392 38.86 2.14 -19.42
C ALA A 392 37.97 2.91 -20.41
N SER A 393 36.65 2.72 -20.36
CA SER A 393 35.65 3.25 -21.30
C SER A 393 34.73 4.32 -20.71
N TYR A 394 34.74 4.52 -19.39
CA TYR A 394 33.72 5.31 -18.70
C TYR A 394 34.26 5.99 -17.44
N THR A 395 33.89 7.25 -17.25
CA THR A 395 34.17 8.04 -16.05
C THR A 395 32.92 8.79 -15.62
N ASP A 396 32.58 8.72 -14.34
CA ASP A 396 31.38 9.36 -13.77
C ASP A 396 31.65 9.81 -12.33
N VAL A 397 31.03 10.93 -11.94
CA VAL A 397 31.16 11.49 -10.60
C VAL A 397 29.77 11.49 -9.95
N LYS A 398 29.64 10.75 -8.85
CA LYS A 398 28.43 10.78 -8.02
C LYS A 398 28.67 11.64 -6.79
N SER A 399 27.92 12.74 -6.68
CA SER A 399 27.96 13.64 -5.52
C SER A 399 26.74 13.41 -4.63
N PHE A 400 26.98 13.11 -3.36
CA PHE A 400 26.00 12.80 -2.33
C PHE A 400 26.01 13.89 -1.26
N ALA A 401 24.85 14.42 -0.90
CA ALA A 401 24.70 15.36 0.22
C ALA A 401 24.36 14.61 1.51
N CYS A 402 25.06 14.90 2.61
CA CYS A 402 24.83 14.23 3.90
C CYS A 402 23.60 14.79 4.64
N HIS A 403 22.76 13.90 5.17
CA HIS A 403 21.49 14.26 5.82
C HIS A 403 21.43 13.92 7.30
N GLY A 404 22.24 12.96 7.74
CA GLY A 404 22.47 12.66 9.14
C GLY A 404 23.11 11.30 9.32
N SER A 405 23.72 11.11 10.48
CA SER A 405 24.34 9.85 10.87
C SER A 405 23.98 9.47 12.30
N TRP A 406 24.07 8.18 12.59
CA TRP A 406 23.99 7.65 13.94
C TRP A 406 24.85 6.40 14.07
N GLU A 407 25.14 6.03 15.32
CA GLU A 407 25.85 4.82 15.65
C GLU A 407 24.90 3.86 16.39
N GLU A 408 24.97 2.57 16.04
CA GLU A 408 24.24 1.50 16.72
C GLU A 408 25.04 0.20 16.64
N ASP A 409 25.22 -0.47 17.79
CA ASP A 409 25.91 -1.76 17.91
C ASP A 409 27.30 -1.80 17.23
N GLY A 410 28.08 -0.72 17.36
CA GLY A 410 29.42 -0.59 16.78
C GLY A 410 29.45 -0.40 15.26
N ARG A 411 28.29 -0.12 14.64
CA ARG A 411 28.16 0.25 13.23
C ARG A 411 27.66 1.68 13.10
N ASN A 412 28.20 2.38 12.12
CA ASN A 412 27.77 3.72 11.79
C ASN A 412 26.88 3.70 10.55
N TYR A 413 25.81 4.48 10.60
CA TYR A 413 24.85 4.63 9.52
C TYR A 413 24.85 6.08 9.08
N LEU A 414 24.88 6.30 7.78
CA LEU A 414 24.90 7.62 7.15
C LEU A 414 23.86 7.67 6.05
N VAL A 415 22.86 8.53 6.21
CA VAL A 415 21.87 8.77 5.16
C VAL A 415 22.34 9.94 4.30
N THR A 416 22.34 9.71 3.00
CA THR A 416 22.75 10.69 1.99
C THR A 416 21.68 10.83 0.92
N GLY A 417 21.72 11.95 0.19
CA GLY A 417 20.92 12.16 -1.00
C GLY A 417 21.81 12.37 -2.22
N LEU A 418 21.55 11.61 -3.28
CA LEU A 418 22.23 11.82 -4.56
C LEU A 418 21.77 13.16 -5.15
N ARG A 419 22.73 14.03 -5.46
CA ARG A 419 22.45 15.34 -6.07
C ARG A 419 21.77 15.13 -7.44
N ASN A 420 20.82 15.99 -7.76
CA ASN A 420 20.10 16.05 -9.05
C ASN A 420 19.12 14.90 -9.36
N THR A 421 18.97 13.88 -8.50
CA THR A 421 18.02 12.77 -8.74
C THR A 421 16.95 12.63 -7.68
N GLY A 422 17.20 13.15 -6.47
CA GLY A 422 16.29 13.04 -5.33
C GLY A 422 16.35 11.70 -4.60
N TYR A 423 17.04 10.69 -5.16
CA TYR A 423 17.26 9.40 -4.51
C TYR A 423 18.06 9.54 -3.23
N LYS A 424 17.70 8.73 -2.23
CA LYS A 424 18.42 8.66 -0.96
C LYS A 424 19.09 7.31 -0.81
N TYR A 425 20.24 7.32 -0.16
CA TYR A 425 21.06 6.13 0.09
C TYR A 425 21.41 6.07 1.56
N CYS A 426 21.35 4.87 2.12
CA CYS A 426 21.90 4.56 3.42
C CYS A 426 23.26 3.87 3.27
N PHE A 427 24.27 4.49 3.82
CA PHE A 427 25.62 3.98 3.90
C PHE A 427 25.88 3.43 5.29
N VAL A 428 26.21 2.15 5.39
CA VAL A 428 26.60 1.47 6.62
C VAL A 428 28.10 1.26 6.60
N TYR A 429 28.79 1.74 7.64
CA TYR A 429 30.24 1.59 7.74
C TYR A 429 30.71 1.20 9.13
N TRP A 430 31.81 0.44 9.17
CA TRP A 430 32.49 0.04 10.39
C TRP A 430 33.98 -0.15 10.10
N SER A 431 34.82 0.03 11.13
CA SER A 431 36.26 -0.18 11.02
C SER A 431 36.64 -1.55 11.56
N LYS A 432 37.45 -2.31 10.80
CA LYS A 432 38.05 -3.56 11.25
C LYS A 432 39.48 -3.64 10.73
N ASP A 433 40.45 -3.89 11.62
CA ASP A 433 41.85 -4.13 11.26
C ASP A 433 42.49 -3.03 10.37
N LYS A 434 42.23 -1.75 10.69
CA LYS A 434 42.65 -0.55 9.92
C LYS A 434 42.05 -0.41 8.51
N THR A 435 41.10 -1.26 8.15
CA THR A 435 40.29 -1.14 6.93
C THR A 435 38.86 -0.74 7.30
N ALA A 436 38.32 0.29 6.65
CA ALA A 436 36.93 0.69 6.84
C ALA A 436 36.07 -0.04 5.81
N HIS A 437 35.06 -0.78 6.24
CA HIS A 437 34.08 -1.37 5.33
C HIS A 437 32.94 -0.37 5.13
N LEU A 438 32.49 -0.20 3.89
CA LEU A 438 31.33 0.62 3.55
C LEU A 438 30.38 -0.19 2.67
N SER A 439 29.09 -0.12 3.00
CA SER A 439 28.02 -0.70 2.21
C SER A 439 26.92 0.31 1.95
N GLY A 440 26.49 0.48 0.70
CA GLY A 440 25.39 1.36 0.32
C GLY A 440 24.13 0.58 -0.06
N VAL A 441 22.97 1.02 0.44
CA VAL A 441 21.64 0.48 0.11
C VAL A 441 20.66 1.63 -0.13
N HIS A 442 19.67 1.47 -1.00
CA HIS A 442 18.75 2.55 -1.43
C HIS A 442 17.32 2.44 -0.87
N ASP A 443 16.96 1.34 -0.19
CA ASP A 443 15.61 1.10 0.35
C ASP A 443 15.49 1.49 1.83
N THR A 444 16.34 0.92 2.70
CA THR A 444 16.36 1.11 4.15
C THR A 444 17.73 0.78 4.74
N CYS A 445 18.03 1.32 5.93
CA CYS A 445 19.26 1.05 6.66
C CYS A 445 19.24 -0.34 7.32
N ARG A 446 19.64 -1.37 6.55
CA ARG A 446 19.65 -2.77 7.01
C ARG A 446 20.82 -3.06 7.96
N ARG A 447 20.55 -3.83 9.03
CA ARG A 447 21.56 -4.31 10.00
C ARG A 447 22.25 -5.59 9.52
N LYS A 448 21.51 -6.51 8.92
CA LYS A 448 22.03 -7.72 8.27
C LYS A 448 22.13 -7.48 6.77
N LEU A 449 23.35 -7.42 6.26
CA LEU A 449 23.64 -7.40 4.83
C LEU A 449 23.74 -8.86 4.38
N GLU A 450 22.65 -9.41 3.84
CA GLU A 450 22.73 -10.69 3.14
C GLU A 450 23.44 -10.49 1.79
N LYS A 451 24.30 -11.45 1.42
CA LYS A 451 25.08 -11.44 0.18
C LYS A 451 24.24 -11.69 -1.09
N THR A 452 22.92 -11.79 -0.96
CA THR A 452 22.02 -12.42 -1.94
C THR A 452 21.26 -11.47 -2.85
N PHE A 453 21.48 -10.15 -2.79
CA PHE A 453 20.81 -9.19 -3.67
C PHE A 453 21.77 -8.37 -4.53
N THR A 454 21.45 -8.32 -5.83
CA THR A 454 22.17 -7.73 -6.96
C THR A 454 22.27 -6.19 -6.95
N GLU A 455 21.94 -5.52 -5.85
CA GLU A 455 21.91 -4.04 -5.76
C GLU A 455 22.67 -3.45 -4.55
N ASN A 456 23.29 -4.30 -3.74
CA ASN A 456 24.08 -3.85 -2.58
C ASN A 456 25.52 -3.58 -3.03
N VAL A 457 26.02 -2.38 -2.76
CA VAL A 457 27.42 -2.03 -3.07
C VAL A 457 28.22 -2.11 -1.78
N SER A 458 29.03 -3.16 -1.63
CA SER A 458 29.93 -3.34 -0.48
C SER A 458 31.39 -3.31 -0.91
N PHE A 459 32.22 -2.52 -0.22
CA PHE A 459 33.64 -2.43 -0.54
C PHE A 459 34.48 -1.99 0.67
N ASN A 460 35.79 -2.24 0.56
CA ASN A 460 36.77 -1.82 1.55
C ASN A 460 37.33 -0.44 1.18
N ILE A 461 37.46 0.41 2.19
CA ILE A 461 38.01 1.75 2.13
C ILE A 461 39.37 1.78 2.84
N SER A 462 40.34 2.41 2.21
CA SER A 462 41.62 2.82 2.83
C SER A 462 41.83 4.33 2.76
N SER A 463 42.58 4.88 3.73
CA SER A 463 42.98 6.29 3.79
C SER A 463 44.26 6.54 2.99
N THR A 464 44.28 7.56 2.14
CA THR A 464 45.50 8.05 1.48
C THR A 464 45.38 9.54 1.16
N GLY A 465 46.20 10.42 1.72
CA GLY A 465 46.44 11.76 1.15
C GLY A 465 45.34 12.85 1.28
N VAL A 466 45.59 13.98 0.60
CA VAL A 466 44.79 15.22 0.59
C VAL A 466 44.00 15.32 -0.72
N CYS A 467 42.70 15.65 -0.65
CA CYS A 467 41.74 15.63 -1.77
C CYS A 467 42.01 16.59 -2.96
N ASP A 468 43.13 17.30 -2.99
CA ASP A 468 43.34 18.48 -3.83
C ASP A 468 43.69 18.21 -5.30
N SER A 469 43.67 16.96 -5.78
CA SER A 469 44.19 16.64 -7.13
C SER A 469 43.43 15.60 -7.96
N PHE A 470 42.37 14.96 -7.45
CA PHE A 470 41.70 13.86 -8.20
C PHE A 470 40.50 14.29 -9.07
N LEU A 471 39.92 15.47 -8.84
CA LEU A 471 38.68 15.92 -9.51
C LEU A 471 38.90 17.02 -10.57
N SER A 472 40.13 17.49 -10.76
CA SER A 472 40.46 18.61 -11.66
C SER A 472 40.75 18.22 -13.12
N HIS A 473 40.62 16.95 -13.51
CA HIS A 473 40.71 16.55 -14.92
C HIS A 473 39.35 16.63 -15.63
N GLN A 474 38.82 17.84 -15.80
CA GLN A 474 37.93 18.15 -16.92
C GLN A 474 38.40 19.41 -17.66
N SER A 475 38.70 19.20 -18.94
CA SER A 475 38.84 20.19 -20.01
C SER A 475 40.03 21.15 -19.97
N ALA A 476 41.24 20.63 -20.19
CA ALA A 476 42.15 21.36 -21.06
C ALA A 476 41.60 21.26 -22.48
N SER A 477 40.70 22.17 -22.84
CA SER A 477 40.40 22.44 -24.24
C SER A 477 41.71 22.90 -24.88
N MET A 478 42.19 22.14 -25.87
CA MET A 478 43.21 22.66 -26.77
C MET A 478 42.65 23.95 -27.39
N PRO A 479 43.41 25.06 -27.42
CA PRO A 479 43.00 26.21 -28.21
C PRO A 479 43.06 25.78 -29.67
N SER A 480 41.90 25.62 -30.30
CA SER A 480 41.82 25.50 -31.75
C SER A 480 42.29 26.84 -32.36
N LEU A 481 43.44 26.82 -33.03
CA LEU A 481 43.69 27.77 -34.12
C LEU A 481 42.59 27.53 -35.15
N PRO A 482 41.64 28.47 -35.34
CA PRO A 482 41.86 29.51 -36.34
C PRO A 482 41.09 30.82 -36.01
N THR A 483 41.56 31.62 -35.07
CA THR A 483 41.03 33.00 -34.85
C THR A 483 42.04 34.10 -35.15
N LEU A 484 43.30 33.75 -35.43
CA LEU A 484 44.36 34.68 -35.81
C LEU A 484 44.35 35.09 -37.29
N ILE A 485 43.58 34.40 -38.16
CA ILE A 485 43.53 34.72 -39.60
C ILE A 485 42.42 35.75 -39.91
N ILE A 486 41.38 35.84 -39.08
CA ILE A 486 40.26 36.76 -39.32
C ILE A 486 40.59 38.19 -38.86
N SER A 487 41.47 38.36 -37.87
CA SER A 487 41.94 39.68 -37.42
C SER A 487 42.96 40.34 -38.36
N LEU A 488 43.69 39.56 -39.18
CA LEU A 488 44.61 40.10 -40.19
C LEU A 488 43.91 40.52 -41.50
N LEU A 489 42.74 39.95 -41.81
CA LEU A 489 41.97 40.32 -43.02
C LEU A 489 41.10 41.57 -42.84
N LEU A 490 40.79 41.98 -41.61
CA LEU A 490 40.07 43.23 -41.32
C LEU A 490 40.96 44.49 -41.29
N LEU A 491 42.29 44.35 -41.27
CA LEU A 491 43.24 45.47 -41.35
C LEU A 491 43.63 45.84 -42.80
N ALA A 492 43.20 45.08 -43.81
CA ALA A 492 43.54 45.29 -45.21
C ALA A 492 42.48 46.07 -46.03
N LEU A 493 41.40 46.54 -45.40
CA LEU A 493 40.31 47.28 -46.07
C LEU A 493 40.01 48.58 -45.32
N ILE A 494 41.00 49.47 -45.22
CA ILE A 494 40.77 50.90 -44.96
C ILE A 494 41.26 51.65 -46.20
N PRO A 495 40.35 52.25 -47.01
CA PRO A 495 40.76 53.05 -48.15
C PRO A 495 41.29 54.40 -47.66
N CYS A 496 42.49 54.76 -48.15
CA CYS A 496 43.02 56.11 -48.06
C CYS A 496 42.06 57.13 -48.69
N LEU A 497 41.74 58.20 -47.97
CA LEU A 497 41.32 59.47 -48.57
C LEU A 497 41.84 60.65 -47.72
N PRO A 498 42.01 61.84 -48.34
CA PRO A 498 43.25 62.59 -48.24
C PRO A 498 43.21 63.76 -47.26
N ILE A 499 44.42 64.20 -46.95
CA ILE A 499 44.81 65.41 -46.25
C ILE A 499 44.16 66.65 -46.87
N ARG A 500 43.53 67.49 -46.03
CA ARG A 500 43.52 68.94 -46.21
C ARG A 500 43.54 69.65 -44.87
#